data_AF-A0A7T0JM37-F1
#
_entry.id   AF-A0A7T0JM37-F1
#
_cell.length_a   1.000
_cell.length_b   1.000
_cell.length_c   1.000
_cell.angle_alpha   90.00
_cell.angle_beta   90.00
_cell.angle_gamma   90.00
#
_symmetry.space_group_name_H-M   'P 1'
#
loop_
_entity.id
_entity.type
_entity.pdbx_description
1 polymer ?
#
loop_
_entity_poly.entity_id
_entity_poly.type
_entity_poly.pdbx_seq_one_letter_code
_entity_poly.pdbx_strand_id
1 'polypeptide(L)'
;MSDFNKIPFGLREKDQQFVDVYSVKNGKQCGCICPSCGTPLEARQGDINVWHFAHSNKKVYDKTKNECEYSFYLSLRLMARQVLGTKIKLKLPAYKDNIEYFSGVFRYRQYKEFFVAPEQEITIENIAVESNFCDVPVDVIGSIGQFNFVIYFTHPDRIVPNELFHPNNDHCGVIEVRLDALSQQFMNAKVENKTYDDILLNFLSDDTVSKIWIYHPRYAIKKEQAIKELEQSSNIKIQTDDMHHTEPTNRLQSNYYTKPSVIEPIVNHSRIVQFKCILCKVEWQGHEAGGNLCPKCNSHLYSRMIETDT
;
A
#
# COMPACT_ATOMS: atom_id res chain seq x y z
N MET A 1 17.20 -11.42 -8.60
CA MET A 1 17.69 -10.02 -8.71
C MET A 1 16.48 -9.13 -8.63
N SER A 2 16.42 -8.21 -7.67
CA SER A 2 15.23 -7.39 -7.42
C SER A 2 14.90 -6.52 -8.63
N ASP A 3 13.76 -6.79 -9.27
CA ASP A 3 13.23 -6.08 -10.44
C ASP A 3 12.72 -4.65 -10.12
N PHE A 4 12.86 -4.18 -8.88
CA PHE A 4 12.38 -2.88 -8.40
C PHE A 4 13.10 -1.65 -9.00
N ASN A 5 14.12 -1.86 -9.84
CA ASN A 5 14.82 -0.80 -10.58
C ASN A 5 14.20 -0.51 -11.96
N LYS A 6 13.21 -1.28 -12.40
CA LYS A 6 12.57 -1.13 -13.71
C LYS A 6 11.32 -0.26 -13.59
N ILE A 7 11.38 0.96 -14.12
CA ILE A 7 10.32 1.95 -13.97
C ILE A 7 9.23 1.74 -15.03
N PRO A 8 7.97 1.42 -14.67
CA PRO A 8 6.89 1.21 -15.64
C PRO A 8 6.31 2.50 -16.24
N PHE A 9 6.29 3.59 -15.46
CA PHE A 9 5.62 4.83 -15.83
C PHE A 9 6.58 6.03 -15.83
N GLY A 10 6.57 6.83 -16.88
CA GLY A 10 7.39 8.04 -17.02
C GLY A 10 6.53 9.29 -17.06
N LEU A 11 7.06 10.45 -16.64
CA LEU A 11 6.36 11.72 -16.77
C LEU A 11 6.62 12.30 -18.17
N ARG A 12 5.60 12.43 -19.00
CA ARG A 12 5.73 12.94 -20.35
C ARG A 12 5.79 14.46 -20.35
N GLU A 13 6.84 15.02 -20.94
CA GLU A 13 7.15 16.45 -20.79
C GLU A 13 6.10 17.37 -21.46
N LYS A 14 5.55 16.96 -22.60
CA LYS A 14 4.63 17.79 -23.40
C LYS A 14 3.33 18.17 -22.68
N ASP A 15 2.83 17.31 -21.80
CA ASP A 15 1.52 17.43 -21.16
C ASP A 15 1.53 17.14 -19.67
N GLN A 16 2.71 16.87 -19.10
CA GLN A 16 2.90 16.58 -17.68
C GLN A 16 2.02 15.43 -17.19
N GLN A 17 1.77 14.44 -18.07
CA GLN A 17 1.02 13.23 -17.73
C GLN A 17 1.98 12.06 -17.53
N PHE A 18 1.71 11.22 -16.53
CA PHE A 18 2.32 9.91 -16.41
C PHE A 18 1.83 9.02 -17.54
N VAL A 19 2.76 8.32 -18.18
CA VAL A 19 2.48 7.46 -19.32
C VAL A 19 3.13 6.11 -19.15
N ASP A 20 2.45 5.10 -19.66
CA ASP A 20 2.96 3.74 -19.76
C ASP A 20 4.08 3.65 -20.79
N VAL A 21 5.13 2.88 -20.48
CA VAL A 21 6.17 2.51 -21.44
C VAL A 21 5.59 1.87 -22.70
N TYR A 22 4.45 1.16 -22.65
CA TYR A 22 3.77 0.61 -23.83
C TYR A 22 3.14 1.69 -24.74
N SER A 23 2.88 2.88 -24.21
CA SER A 23 2.19 3.97 -24.94
C SER A 23 3.13 4.97 -25.63
N VAL A 24 4.45 4.74 -25.53
CA VAL A 24 5.48 5.66 -26.04
C VAL A 24 6.38 4.99 -27.07
N LYS A 25 7.08 5.82 -27.84
CA LYS A 25 8.11 5.34 -28.77
C LYS A 25 9.33 4.81 -28.00
N ASN A 26 9.95 3.76 -28.53
CA ASN A 26 11.19 3.21 -27.98
C ASN A 26 12.31 4.28 -27.95
N GLY A 27 13.23 4.13 -27.00
CA GLY A 27 14.39 4.99 -26.85
C GLY A 27 14.04 6.39 -26.32
N LYS A 28 14.91 7.35 -26.63
CA LYS A 28 14.78 8.76 -26.20
C LYS A 28 13.62 9.51 -26.85
N GLN A 29 13.01 8.91 -27.88
CA GLN A 29 11.84 9.48 -28.56
C GLN A 29 10.57 9.38 -27.71
N CYS A 30 10.61 8.73 -26.54
CA CYS A 30 9.50 8.69 -25.61
C CYS A 30 9.10 10.08 -25.07
N GLY A 31 10.03 11.05 -25.07
CA GLY A 31 9.77 12.42 -24.60
C GLY A 31 9.40 12.48 -23.11
N CYS A 32 9.89 11.53 -22.32
CA CYS A 32 9.60 11.44 -20.89
C CYS A 32 10.80 11.91 -20.05
N ILE A 33 10.51 12.44 -18.87
CA ILE A 33 11.47 12.86 -17.85
C ILE A 33 11.19 12.12 -16.54
N CYS A 34 12.21 12.04 -15.70
CA CYS A 34 12.08 11.54 -14.33
C CYS A 34 11.45 12.66 -13.46
N PRO A 35 10.30 12.45 -12.81
CA PRO A 35 9.67 13.48 -11.96
C PRO A 35 10.49 13.79 -10.69
N SER A 36 11.42 12.91 -10.31
CA SER A 36 12.27 13.09 -9.12
C SER A 36 13.48 13.97 -9.40
N CYS A 37 14.22 13.72 -10.48
CA CYS A 37 15.49 14.38 -10.77
C CYS A 37 15.49 15.22 -12.05
N GLY A 38 14.38 15.25 -12.79
CA GLY A 38 14.24 15.99 -14.05
C GLY A 38 15.04 15.43 -15.24
N THR A 39 15.84 14.38 -15.03
CA THR A 39 16.67 13.82 -16.11
C THR A 39 15.81 13.13 -17.15
N PRO A 40 16.09 13.31 -18.47
CA PRO A 40 15.35 12.62 -19.52
C PRO A 40 15.44 11.10 -19.40
N LEU A 41 14.30 10.45 -19.57
CA LEU A 41 14.16 9.01 -19.60
C LEU A 41 14.29 8.47 -21.04
N GLU A 42 14.59 7.19 -21.12
CA GLU A 42 14.66 6.38 -22.32
C GLU A 42 13.72 5.19 -22.11
N ALA A 43 12.75 5.01 -23.00
CA ALA A 43 11.95 3.79 -23.01
C ALA A 43 12.81 2.64 -23.53
N ARG A 44 12.85 1.53 -22.80
CA ARG A 44 13.57 0.31 -23.19
C ARG A 44 12.57 -0.78 -23.51
N GLN A 45 12.22 -0.87 -24.78
CA GLN A 45 11.31 -1.86 -25.33
C GLN A 45 12.11 -2.87 -26.16
N GLY A 46 11.89 -4.16 -25.93
CA GLY A 46 12.58 -5.23 -26.66
C GLY A 46 12.00 -6.61 -26.38
N ASP A 47 12.71 -7.64 -26.85
CA ASP A 47 12.18 -9.02 -26.80
C ASP A 47 12.52 -9.82 -25.56
N ILE A 48 13.62 -9.46 -24.90
CA ILE A 48 14.20 -10.27 -23.82
C ILE A 48 13.77 -9.76 -22.45
N ASN A 49 13.86 -8.45 -22.23
CA ASN A 49 13.61 -7.84 -20.93
C ASN A 49 12.22 -7.19 -20.88
N VAL A 50 11.61 -7.19 -19.70
CA VAL A 50 10.40 -6.40 -19.44
C VAL A 50 10.62 -4.94 -19.80
N TRP A 51 9.61 -4.34 -20.40
CA TRP A 51 9.71 -2.97 -20.87
C TRP A 51 9.75 -2.03 -19.68
N HIS A 52 10.59 -1.01 -19.73
CA HIS A 52 10.74 -0.05 -18.65
C HIS A 52 11.35 1.25 -19.14
N PHE A 53 11.18 2.30 -18.36
CA PHE A 53 11.96 3.52 -18.49
C PHE A 53 13.29 3.39 -17.75
N ALA A 54 14.33 3.98 -18.32
CA ALA A 54 15.64 4.13 -17.72
C ALA A 54 16.17 5.55 -17.94
N HIS A 55 17.11 6.01 -17.11
CA HIS A 55 17.74 7.31 -17.33
C HIS A 55 18.65 7.27 -18.58
N SER A 56 18.40 8.19 -19.53
CA SER A 56 18.93 8.15 -20.90
C SER A 56 20.39 8.64 -21.04
N ASN A 57 20.92 9.33 -20.02
CA ASN A 57 22.25 9.93 -20.05
C ASN A 57 23.04 9.54 -18.81
N LYS A 58 23.97 8.60 -18.97
CA LYS A 58 24.80 8.10 -17.87
C LYS A 58 25.57 9.22 -17.17
N LYS A 59 26.14 10.20 -17.88
CA LYS A 59 26.92 11.29 -17.26
C LYS A 59 26.08 12.29 -16.47
N VAL A 60 24.87 12.61 -16.94
CA VAL A 60 23.96 13.51 -16.23
C VAL A 60 23.32 12.77 -15.06
N TYR A 61 22.88 11.54 -15.31
CA TYR A 61 22.38 10.66 -14.27
C TYR A 61 23.43 10.38 -13.20
N ASP A 62 24.69 10.09 -13.53
CA ASP A 62 25.74 9.84 -12.53
C ASP A 62 25.92 11.03 -11.58
N LYS A 63 25.61 12.26 -12.03
CA LYS A 63 25.61 13.45 -11.17
C LYS A 63 24.36 13.54 -10.27
N THR A 64 23.20 13.10 -10.77
CA THR A 64 21.92 13.19 -10.04
C THR A 64 21.47 11.86 -9.43
N LYS A 65 22.22 10.77 -9.61
CA LYS A 65 21.83 9.40 -9.27
C LYS A 65 21.69 9.24 -7.78
N ASN A 66 22.62 9.81 -7.02
CA ASN A 66 22.60 9.82 -5.56
C ASN A 66 21.43 10.65 -5.00
N GLU A 67 20.75 11.40 -5.85
CA GLU A 67 19.61 12.25 -5.52
C GLU A 67 18.30 11.76 -6.15
N CYS A 68 18.35 10.71 -6.98
CA CYS A 68 17.25 10.22 -7.80
C CYS A 68 16.65 8.96 -7.18
N GLU A 69 15.47 9.12 -6.62
CA GLU A 69 14.76 8.06 -5.89
C GLU A 69 13.49 7.62 -6.62
N TYR A 70 13.39 7.94 -7.92
CA TYR A 70 12.28 7.48 -8.74
C TYR A 70 12.37 5.96 -8.94
N SER A 71 11.55 5.26 -8.16
CA SER A 71 11.50 3.81 -8.09
C SER A 71 10.26 3.24 -8.76
N PHE A 72 10.23 1.92 -8.88
CA PHE A 72 9.03 1.16 -9.28
C PHE A 72 7.79 1.62 -8.50
N TYR A 73 7.81 1.55 -7.16
CA TYR A 73 6.65 1.87 -6.33
C TYR A 73 6.24 3.35 -6.38
N LEU A 74 7.20 4.28 -6.44
CA LEU A 74 6.88 5.69 -6.58
C LEU A 74 6.16 5.96 -7.92
N SER A 75 6.61 5.34 -9.01
CA SER A 75 5.93 5.45 -10.31
C SER A 75 4.53 4.83 -10.31
N LEU A 76 4.32 3.72 -9.60
CA LEU A 76 2.99 3.10 -9.46
C LEU A 76 2.03 4.01 -8.70
N ARG A 77 2.46 4.56 -7.56
CA ARG A 77 1.61 5.46 -6.74
C ARG A 77 1.26 6.74 -7.49
N LEU A 78 2.20 7.30 -8.25
CA LEU A 78 1.95 8.45 -9.13
C LEU A 78 0.94 8.12 -10.22
N MET A 79 1.13 7.01 -10.94
CA MET A 79 0.20 6.60 -11.99
C MET A 79 -1.19 6.26 -11.42
N ALA A 80 -1.26 5.56 -10.28
CA ALA A 80 -2.50 5.23 -9.59
C ALA A 80 -3.33 6.50 -9.33
N ARG A 81 -2.71 7.58 -8.85
CA ARG A 81 -3.39 8.84 -8.61
C ARG A 81 -3.93 9.52 -9.87
N GLN A 82 -3.25 9.36 -10.99
CA GLN A 82 -3.71 9.91 -12.26
C GLN A 82 -4.89 9.12 -12.84
N VAL A 83 -4.87 7.79 -12.71
CA VAL A 83 -5.91 6.92 -13.28
C VAL A 83 -7.14 6.82 -12.38
N LEU A 84 -6.97 7.03 -11.07
CA LEU A 84 -8.07 7.20 -10.12
C LEU A 84 -8.68 8.60 -10.35
N GLY A 85 -9.65 8.67 -11.27
CA GLY A 85 -10.42 9.88 -11.54
C GLY A 85 -11.29 10.30 -10.35
N THR A 86 -12.47 10.88 -10.61
CA THR A 86 -13.36 11.36 -9.52
C THR A 86 -14.20 10.25 -8.87
N LYS A 87 -14.24 9.07 -9.49
CA LYS A 87 -15.07 7.93 -9.10
C LYS A 87 -14.41 6.61 -9.53
N ILE A 88 -14.46 5.60 -8.67
CA ILE A 88 -13.98 4.25 -8.98
C ILE A 88 -14.88 3.18 -8.38
N LYS A 89 -15.07 2.08 -9.10
CA LYS A 89 -15.65 0.84 -8.57
C LYS A 89 -14.55 -0.06 -8.05
N LEU A 90 -14.68 -0.55 -6.82
CA LEU A 90 -13.70 -1.45 -6.20
C LEU A 90 -14.38 -2.71 -5.70
N LYS A 91 -13.78 -3.86 -5.99
CA LYS A 91 -14.03 -5.10 -5.26
C LYS A 91 -13.21 -5.10 -3.99
N LEU A 92 -13.89 -5.33 -2.87
CA LEU A 92 -13.29 -5.44 -1.55
C LEU A 92 -13.41 -6.87 -1.04
N PRO A 93 -12.35 -7.41 -0.41
CA PRO A 93 -12.40 -8.74 0.18
C PRO A 93 -13.40 -8.78 1.32
N ALA A 94 -13.88 -9.98 1.63
CA ALA A 94 -14.57 -10.23 2.89
C ALA A 94 -13.66 -9.86 4.07
N TYR A 95 -14.25 -9.28 5.12
CA TYR A 95 -13.58 -9.06 6.38
C TYR A 95 -14.08 -10.04 7.42
N LYS A 96 -13.19 -10.90 7.88
CA LYS A 96 -13.40 -11.90 8.93
C LYS A 96 -12.27 -11.85 9.93
N ASP A 97 -12.57 -12.19 11.16
CA ASP A 97 -11.59 -12.25 12.25
C ASP A 97 -11.99 -13.35 13.25
N ASN A 98 -11.15 -13.62 14.25
CA ASN A 98 -11.34 -14.70 15.20
C ASN A 98 -11.29 -14.19 16.63
N ILE A 99 -12.17 -14.71 17.47
CA ILE A 99 -12.09 -14.56 18.92
C ILE A 99 -11.30 -15.75 19.45
N GLU A 100 -10.20 -15.46 20.12
CA GLU A 100 -9.48 -16.45 20.91
C GLU A 100 -10.18 -16.64 22.27
N TYR A 101 -10.33 -17.90 22.68
CA TYR A 101 -10.84 -18.24 23.99
C TYR A 101 -10.22 -19.54 24.48
N PHE A 102 -10.34 -19.78 25.79
CA PHE A 102 -9.87 -21.02 26.42
C PHE A 102 -11.07 -21.79 26.96
N SER A 103 -11.11 -23.10 26.70
CA SER A 103 -12.20 -23.96 27.15
C SER A 103 -11.73 -25.27 27.78
N GLY A 104 -12.61 -25.87 28.59
CA GLY A 104 -12.35 -27.09 29.34
C GLY A 104 -11.44 -26.91 30.56
N VAL A 105 -11.31 -27.96 31.37
CA VAL A 105 -10.51 -27.96 32.62
C VAL A 105 -9.04 -27.64 32.35
N PHE A 106 -8.52 -28.10 31.22
CA PHE A 106 -7.13 -27.91 30.81
C PHE A 106 -6.86 -26.60 30.04
N ARG A 107 -7.86 -25.71 29.90
CA ARG A 107 -7.76 -24.42 29.19
C ARG A 107 -7.11 -24.56 27.82
N TYR A 108 -7.70 -25.37 26.94
CA TYR A 108 -7.22 -25.47 25.56
C TYR A 108 -7.55 -24.21 24.78
N ARG A 109 -6.56 -23.70 24.03
CA ARG A 109 -6.73 -22.53 23.15
C ARG A 109 -7.65 -22.89 21.98
N GLN A 110 -8.70 -22.11 21.80
CA GLN A 110 -9.70 -22.27 20.75
C GLN A 110 -9.97 -20.93 20.06
N TYR A 111 -10.57 -21.01 18.87
CA TYR A 111 -10.89 -19.85 18.05
C TYR A 111 -12.33 -19.95 17.56
N LYS A 112 -13.05 -18.84 17.60
CA LYS A 112 -14.37 -18.68 16.97
C LYS A 112 -14.26 -17.59 15.90
N GLU A 113 -14.43 -17.97 14.64
CA GLU A 113 -14.47 -17.02 13.52
C GLU A 113 -15.77 -16.19 13.57
N PHE A 114 -15.68 -14.91 13.21
CA PHE A 114 -16.82 -14.02 13.00
C PHE A 114 -16.63 -13.15 11.75
N PHE A 115 -17.75 -12.77 11.13
CA PHE A 115 -17.76 -11.95 9.93
C PHE A 115 -18.07 -10.50 10.24
N VAL A 116 -17.24 -9.60 9.74
CA VAL A 116 -17.42 -8.15 9.84
C VAL A 116 -18.13 -7.62 8.59
N ALA A 117 -17.71 -8.07 7.42
CA ALA A 117 -18.30 -7.73 6.13
C ALA A 117 -18.10 -8.86 5.10
N PRO A 118 -19.06 -9.10 4.19
CA PRO A 118 -18.84 -9.98 3.05
C PRO A 118 -17.93 -9.32 2.01
N GLU A 119 -17.45 -10.13 1.06
CA GLU A 119 -16.88 -9.61 -0.18
C GLU A 119 -17.95 -8.81 -0.92
N GLN A 120 -17.59 -7.65 -1.46
CA GLN A 120 -18.55 -6.75 -2.09
C GLN A 120 -17.87 -5.82 -3.10
N GLU A 121 -18.64 -5.42 -4.11
CA GLU A 121 -18.28 -4.32 -4.99
C GLU A 121 -18.88 -3.02 -4.43
N ILE A 122 -18.02 -2.03 -4.22
CA ILE A 122 -18.41 -0.69 -3.80
C ILE A 122 -18.09 0.32 -4.88
N THR A 123 -18.64 1.52 -4.73
CA THR A 123 -18.26 2.67 -5.54
C THR A 123 -17.83 3.80 -4.64
N ILE A 124 -16.61 4.29 -4.85
CA ILE A 124 -16.06 5.45 -4.16
C ILE A 124 -16.26 6.66 -5.05
N GLU A 125 -16.82 7.73 -4.50
CA GLU A 125 -17.04 9.01 -5.15
C GLU A 125 -16.26 10.12 -4.46
N ASN A 126 -16.18 11.30 -5.09
CA ASN A 126 -15.46 12.48 -4.56
C ASN A 126 -14.02 12.16 -4.18
N ILE A 127 -13.34 11.43 -5.06
CA ILE A 127 -11.97 10.98 -4.85
C ILE A 127 -11.04 12.19 -4.83
N ALA A 128 -10.25 12.28 -3.76
CA ALA A 128 -9.13 13.19 -3.63
C ALA A 128 -7.85 12.37 -3.40
N VAL A 129 -6.80 12.74 -4.13
CA VAL A 129 -5.46 12.15 -4.02
C VAL A 129 -4.57 13.06 -3.18
N GLU A 130 -3.51 12.51 -2.59
CA GLU A 130 -2.57 13.26 -1.72
C GLU A 130 -3.26 14.04 -0.59
N SER A 131 -4.33 13.48 -0.05
CA SER A 131 -5.09 14.11 1.03
C SER A 131 -4.63 13.64 2.40
N ASN A 132 -5.04 14.36 3.44
CA ASN A 132 -4.82 13.96 4.82
C ASN A 132 -6.10 13.39 5.41
N PHE A 133 -5.96 12.33 6.19
CA PHE A 133 -7.03 11.71 6.96
C PHE A 133 -6.53 11.50 8.40
N CYS A 134 -7.19 12.14 9.38
CA CYS A 134 -6.76 12.13 10.78
C CYS A 134 -5.26 12.51 10.92
N ASP A 135 -4.84 13.58 10.25
CA ASP A 135 -3.45 14.07 10.19
C ASP A 135 -2.42 13.11 9.57
N VAL A 136 -2.87 11.96 9.07
CA VAL A 136 -2.05 11.03 8.28
C VAL A 136 -2.22 11.31 6.80
N PRO A 137 -1.14 11.51 6.05
CA PRO A 137 -1.22 11.61 4.60
C PRO A 137 -1.47 10.27 3.95
N VAL A 138 -2.54 10.20 3.17
CA VAL A 138 -3.01 8.98 2.52
C VAL A 138 -2.91 9.11 1.01
N ASP A 139 -2.88 7.97 0.31
CA ASP A 139 -2.80 7.99 -1.14
C ASP A 139 -4.10 8.44 -1.79
N VAL A 140 -5.23 7.97 -1.24
CA VAL A 140 -6.57 8.26 -1.74
C VAL A 140 -7.54 8.38 -0.57
N ILE A 141 -8.40 9.40 -0.61
CA ILE A 141 -9.61 9.48 0.19
C ILE A 141 -10.80 9.72 -0.74
N GLY A 142 -11.93 9.10 -0.45
CA GLY A 142 -13.19 9.39 -1.11
C GLY A 142 -14.36 9.10 -0.18
N SER A 143 -15.54 8.94 -0.77
CA SER A 143 -16.79 8.80 -0.05
C SER A 143 -17.62 7.63 -0.54
N ILE A 144 -18.27 6.94 0.41
CA ILE A 144 -19.31 5.93 0.15
C ILE A 144 -20.54 6.38 0.94
N GLY A 145 -21.46 7.07 0.28
CA GLY A 145 -22.54 7.77 0.96
C GLY A 145 -21.96 8.80 1.95
N GLN A 146 -22.22 8.62 3.24
CA GLN A 146 -21.73 9.50 4.30
C GLN A 146 -20.40 9.05 4.92
N PHE A 147 -19.87 7.90 4.51
CA PHE A 147 -18.63 7.36 5.07
C PHE A 147 -17.43 7.84 4.26
N ASN A 148 -16.36 8.22 4.95
CA ASN A 148 -15.06 8.39 4.32
C ASN A 148 -14.46 7.02 4.00
N PHE A 149 -13.81 6.88 2.85
CA PHE A 149 -13.12 5.66 2.48
C PHE A 149 -11.69 5.98 2.06
N VAL A 150 -10.74 5.38 2.78
CA VAL A 150 -9.31 5.63 2.65
C VAL A 150 -8.66 4.42 1.99
N ILE A 151 -7.82 4.68 0.98
CA ILE A 151 -6.94 3.69 0.38
C ILE A 151 -5.50 4.11 0.68
N TYR A 152 -4.75 3.20 1.28
CA TYR A 152 -3.34 3.41 1.59
C TYR A 152 -2.48 2.38 0.85
N PHE A 153 -1.56 2.86 0.00
CA PHE A 153 -0.67 1.97 -0.75
C PHE A 153 0.55 1.62 0.10
N THR A 154 0.85 0.34 0.22
CA THR A 154 2.05 -0.18 0.90
C THR A 154 2.99 -0.88 -0.06
N HIS A 155 4.25 -0.94 0.34
CA HIS A 155 5.34 -1.67 -0.31
C HIS A 155 6.42 -1.94 0.75
N PRO A 156 7.48 -2.73 0.49
CA PRO A 156 8.46 -3.12 1.52
C PRO A 156 9.00 -1.96 2.38
N ASP A 157 9.26 -0.80 1.78
CA ASP A 157 9.77 0.40 2.49
C ASP A 157 8.68 1.37 2.98
N ARG A 158 7.40 0.99 2.94
CA ARG A 158 6.26 1.82 3.34
C ARG A 158 5.15 0.97 3.95
N ILE A 159 5.05 1.04 5.27
CA ILE A 159 4.02 0.35 6.07
C ILE A 159 2.84 1.28 6.40
N VAL A 160 1.74 0.68 6.88
CA VAL A 160 0.54 1.39 7.33
C VAL A 160 0.81 2.15 8.63
N PRO A 161 0.43 3.44 8.73
CA PRO A 161 0.51 4.22 9.97
C PRO A 161 -0.44 3.73 11.06
N ASN A 162 -0.01 3.78 12.32
CA ASN A 162 -0.79 3.27 13.47
C ASN A 162 -2.15 3.95 13.61
N GLU A 163 -2.20 5.24 13.33
CA GLU A 163 -3.39 6.08 13.42
C GLU A 163 -4.50 5.61 12.47
N LEU A 164 -4.15 4.91 11.39
CA LEU A 164 -5.12 4.36 10.45
C LEU A 164 -5.81 3.09 10.97
N PHE A 165 -5.22 2.38 11.95
CA PHE A 165 -5.88 1.27 12.63
C PHE A 165 -6.90 1.77 13.66
N HIS A 166 -6.69 2.98 14.21
CA HIS A 166 -7.54 3.61 15.24
C HIS A 166 -7.91 5.04 14.83
N PRO A 167 -8.66 5.21 13.73
CA PRO A 167 -9.01 6.53 13.26
C PRO A 167 -9.92 7.24 14.28
N ASN A 168 -9.69 8.54 14.48
CA ASN A 168 -10.53 9.37 15.33
C ASN A 168 -11.95 9.55 14.77
N ASN A 169 -12.15 9.24 13.48
CA ASN A 169 -13.45 9.24 12.81
C ASN A 169 -13.93 7.78 12.65
N ASP A 170 -14.98 7.41 13.37
CA ASP A 170 -15.58 6.07 13.34
C ASP A 170 -16.50 5.85 12.12
N HIS A 171 -16.80 6.90 11.35
CA HIS A 171 -17.56 6.86 10.09
C HIS A 171 -16.60 6.76 8.89
N CYS A 172 -15.66 5.83 8.95
CA CYS A 172 -14.75 5.56 7.84
C CYS A 172 -14.48 4.07 7.61
N GLY A 173 -14.04 3.73 6.39
CA GLY A 173 -13.34 2.48 6.11
C GLY A 173 -11.91 2.77 5.66
N VAL A 174 -10.95 1.95 6.09
CA VAL A 174 -9.56 2.03 5.65
C VAL A 174 -9.13 0.69 5.07
N ILE A 175 -8.68 0.72 3.81
CA ILE A 175 -8.13 -0.44 3.11
C ILE A 175 -6.65 -0.18 2.79
N GLU A 176 -5.80 -1.15 3.12
CA GLU A 176 -4.45 -1.25 2.60
C GLU A 176 -4.49 -1.91 1.22
N VAL A 177 -3.66 -1.44 0.31
CA VAL A 177 -3.42 -2.07 -1.00
C VAL A 177 -1.90 -2.29 -1.16
N ARG A 178 -1.50 -3.57 -1.14
CA ARG A 178 -0.09 -3.98 -1.20
C ARG A 178 0.43 -4.02 -2.63
N LEU A 179 1.30 -3.07 -3.00
CA LEU A 179 1.79 -2.93 -4.38
C LEU A 179 2.88 -3.94 -4.76
N ASP A 180 3.40 -4.72 -3.83
CA ASP A 180 4.46 -5.70 -4.06
C ASP A 180 4.06 -6.81 -5.05
N ALA A 181 2.77 -7.17 -5.07
CA ALA A 181 2.19 -8.16 -5.99
C ALA A 181 2.24 -7.75 -7.48
N LEU A 182 2.35 -6.45 -7.79
CA LEU A 182 2.33 -5.95 -9.18
C LEU A 182 3.58 -6.31 -9.97
N SER A 183 4.72 -6.50 -9.30
CA SER A 183 6.00 -6.84 -9.96
C SER A 183 5.88 -8.09 -10.84
N GLN A 184 5.23 -9.14 -10.33
CA GLN A 184 5.01 -10.39 -11.06
C GLN A 184 4.04 -10.22 -12.22
N GLN A 185 2.97 -9.42 -12.05
CA GLN A 185 2.00 -9.18 -13.12
C GLN A 185 2.65 -8.42 -14.28
N PHE A 186 3.53 -7.47 -14.00
CA PHE A 186 4.25 -6.71 -15.04
C PHE A 186 5.28 -7.55 -15.79
N MET A 187 5.85 -8.58 -15.16
CA MET A 187 6.70 -9.54 -15.86
C MET A 187 5.93 -10.33 -16.92
N ASN A 188 4.66 -10.63 -16.66
CA ASN A 188 3.81 -11.40 -17.57
C ASN A 188 3.07 -10.53 -18.59
N ALA A 189 3.09 -9.20 -18.45
CA ALA A 189 2.34 -8.26 -19.29
C ALA A 189 2.50 -8.50 -20.80
N LYS A 190 3.75 -8.71 -21.26
CA LYS A 190 4.04 -8.97 -22.68
C LYS A 190 3.44 -10.29 -23.16
N VAL A 191 3.50 -11.34 -22.34
CA VAL A 191 2.94 -12.67 -22.67
C VAL A 191 1.42 -12.60 -22.71
N GLU A 192 0.82 -11.83 -21.80
CA GLU A 192 -0.62 -11.63 -21.71
C GLU A 192 -1.16 -10.57 -22.68
N ASN A 193 -0.27 -9.93 -23.46
CA ASN A 193 -0.59 -8.81 -24.34
C ASN A 193 -1.39 -7.69 -23.64
N LYS A 194 -0.96 -7.34 -22.42
CA LYS A 194 -1.52 -6.26 -21.60
C LYS A 194 -0.51 -5.13 -21.43
N THR A 195 -1.02 -3.93 -21.28
CA THR A 195 -0.25 -2.75 -20.87
C THR A 195 -0.19 -2.65 -19.34
N TYR A 196 0.75 -1.88 -18.80
CA TYR A 196 0.90 -1.68 -17.37
C TYR A 196 -0.21 -0.81 -16.77
N ASP A 197 -0.76 0.15 -17.52
CA ASP A 197 -1.93 0.91 -17.09
C ASP A 197 -3.17 0.02 -16.90
N ASP A 198 -3.45 -0.87 -17.84
CA ASP A 198 -4.53 -1.87 -17.74
C ASP A 198 -4.33 -2.81 -16.55
N ILE A 199 -3.10 -3.30 -16.35
CA ILE A 199 -2.79 -4.16 -15.20
C ILE A 199 -3.00 -3.38 -13.89
N LEU A 200 -2.50 -2.14 -13.79
CA LEU A 200 -2.67 -1.33 -12.59
C LEU A 200 -4.14 -1.02 -12.30
N LEU A 201 -4.92 -0.66 -13.31
CA LEU A 201 -6.36 -0.37 -13.17
C LEU A 201 -7.13 -1.60 -12.69
N ASN A 202 -6.90 -2.76 -13.31
CA ASN A 202 -7.51 -4.02 -12.90
C ASN A 202 -7.05 -4.44 -11.49
N PHE A 203 -5.78 -4.24 -11.17
CA PHE A 203 -5.25 -4.51 -9.83
C PHE A 203 -5.94 -3.64 -8.76
N LEU A 204 -6.01 -2.33 -8.99
CA LEU A 204 -6.67 -1.42 -8.07
C LEU A 204 -8.16 -1.76 -7.93
N SER A 205 -8.85 -2.07 -9.03
CA SER A 205 -10.30 -2.31 -9.04
C SER A 205 -10.69 -3.69 -8.52
N ASP A 206 -10.08 -4.76 -9.03
CA ASP A 206 -10.58 -6.12 -8.91
C ASP A 206 -9.75 -7.03 -8.01
N ASP A 207 -8.46 -6.76 -7.80
CA ASP A 207 -7.58 -7.66 -7.05
C ASP A 207 -7.87 -7.60 -5.54
N THR A 208 -8.66 -8.54 -5.03
CA THR A 208 -9.02 -8.62 -3.60
C THR A 208 -7.91 -9.21 -2.74
N VAL A 209 -6.96 -9.95 -3.33
CA VAL A 209 -5.86 -10.62 -2.62
C VAL A 209 -4.84 -9.63 -2.06
N SER A 210 -4.62 -8.52 -2.77
CA SER A 210 -3.69 -7.47 -2.34
C SER A 210 -4.35 -6.39 -1.49
N LYS A 211 -5.66 -6.52 -1.23
CA LYS A 211 -6.45 -5.61 -0.40
C LYS A 211 -6.60 -6.18 1.01
N ILE A 212 -6.36 -5.36 2.03
CA ILE A 212 -6.49 -5.77 3.43
C ILE A 212 -7.28 -4.70 4.19
N TRP A 213 -8.27 -5.13 4.98
CA TRP A 213 -8.99 -4.22 5.86
C TRP A 213 -8.10 -3.82 7.04
N ILE A 214 -7.85 -2.52 7.16
CA ILE A 214 -7.12 -1.93 8.29
C ILE A 214 -8.12 -1.45 9.34
N TYR A 215 -9.20 -0.82 8.90
CA TYR A 215 -10.29 -0.39 9.76
C TYR A 215 -11.62 -0.53 9.05
N HIS A 216 -12.64 -1.00 9.78
CA HIS A 216 -14.01 -1.07 9.28
C HIS A 216 -14.98 -0.70 10.41
N PRO A 217 -15.98 0.16 10.15
CA PRO A 217 -16.76 0.81 11.21
C PRO A 217 -17.65 -0.17 11.98
N ARG A 218 -17.98 -1.32 11.37
CA ARG A 218 -18.78 -2.38 12.01
C ARG A 218 -17.95 -3.38 12.83
N TYR A 219 -16.62 -3.27 12.84
CA TYR A 219 -15.75 -4.28 13.48
C TYR A 219 -16.07 -4.47 14.96
N ALA A 220 -16.06 -3.38 15.75
CA ALA A 220 -16.27 -3.44 17.19
C ALA A 220 -17.62 -4.08 17.56
N ILE A 221 -18.70 -3.64 16.91
CA ILE A 221 -20.05 -4.17 17.12
C ILE A 221 -20.12 -5.66 16.75
N LYS A 222 -19.50 -6.07 15.63
CA LYS A 222 -19.50 -7.47 15.19
C LYS A 222 -18.70 -8.39 16.11
N LYS A 223 -17.58 -7.90 16.63
CA LYS A 223 -16.78 -8.60 17.63
C LYS A 223 -17.56 -8.79 18.92
N GLU A 224 -18.21 -7.75 19.44
CA GLU A 224 -19.02 -7.82 20.66
C GLU A 224 -20.20 -8.80 20.52
N GLN A 225 -20.89 -8.78 19.37
CA GLN A 225 -21.95 -9.76 19.06
C GLN A 225 -21.43 -11.20 19.11
N ALA A 226 -20.30 -11.46 18.46
CA ALA A 226 -19.71 -12.79 18.42
C ALA A 226 -19.21 -13.29 19.80
N ILE A 227 -18.73 -12.38 20.66
CA ILE A 227 -18.39 -12.64 22.06
C ILE A 227 -19.64 -13.05 22.85
N LYS A 228 -20.72 -12.26 22.80
CA LYS A 228 -21.97 -12.56 23.52
C LYS A 228 -22.55 -13.91 23.13
N GLU A 229 -22.54 -14.23 21.84
CA GLU A 229 -22.97 -15.55 21.35
C GLU A 229 -22.10 -16.68 21.89
N LEU A 230 -20.78 -16.47 22.00
CA LEU A 230 -19.84 -17.47 22.51
C LEU A 230 -20.03 -17.71 24.01
N GLU A 231 -20.27 -16.65 24.79
CA GLU A 231 -20.58 -16.76 26.22
C GLU A 231 -21.88 -17.53 26.45
N GLN A 232 -22.93 -17.24 25.66
CA GLN A 232 -24.22 -17.92 25.72
C GLN A 232 -24.15 -19.40 25.34
N SER A 233 -23.33 -19.76 24.35
CA SER A 233 -23.21 -21.15 23.91
C SER A 233 -22.36 -22.02 24.84
N SER A 234 -21.50 -21.42 25.66
CA SER A 234 -20.40 -22.15 26.31
C SER A 234 -20.41 -22.13 27.84
N ASN A 235 -21.23 -21.29 28.50
CA ASN A 235 -21.13 -21.04 29.95
C ASN A 235 -19.69 -20.65 30.39
N ILE A 236 -18.90 -20.07 29.48
CA ILE A 236 -17.51 -19.63 29.70
C ILE A 236 -17.55 -18.10 29.85
N LYS A 237 -17.07 -17.58 30.99
CA LYS A 237 -16.77 -16.14 31.13
C LYS A 237 -15.45 -15.87 30.43
N ILE A 238 -15.48 -15.10 29.35
CA ILE A 238 -14.27 -14.66 28.66
C ILE A 238 -13.69 -13.49 29.46
N GLN A 239 -12.49 -13.64 30.01
CA GLN A 239 -11.73 -12.48 30.44
C GLN A 239 -11.18 -11.84 29.17
N THR A 240 -11.77 -10.73 28.76
CA THR A 240 -11.16 -9.85 27.77
C THR A 240 -9.99 -9.16 28.47
N ASP A 241 -8.77 -9.65 28.25
CA ASP A 241 -7.61 -8.79 28.46
C ASP A 241 -7.72 -7.66 27.43
N ASP A 242 -8.05 -6.46 27.90
CA ASP A 242 -7.92 -5.22 27.13
C ASP A 242 -6.43 -4.95 26.88
N MET A 243 -5.76 -5.75 26.03
CA MET A 243 -4.40 -5.44 25.58
C MET A 243 -4.13 -5.97 24.18
N HIS A 244 -3.82 -5.00 23.32
CA HIS A 244 -3.19 -5.08 22.00
C HIS A 244 -4.02 -5.66 20.86
N HIS A 245 -4.32 -4.77 19.91
CA HIS A 245 -4.34 -5.09 18.50
C HIS A 245 -3.16 -6.03 18.21
N THR A 246 -3.43 -7.32 18.04
CA THR A 246 -2.52 -8.18 17.32
C THR A 246 -2.47 -7.63 15.91
N GLU A 247 -1.36 -6.95 15.62
CA GLU A 247 -0.91 -6.63 14.27
C GLU A 247 -1.23 -7.82 13.35
N PRO A 248 -1.79 -7.58 12.15
CA PRO A 248 -2.06 -8.67 11.23
C PRO A 248 -0.73 -9.31 10.86
N THR A 249 -0.42 -10.44 11.50
CA THR A 249 0.70 -11.29 11.12
C THR A 249 0.51 -11.64 9.65
N ASN A 250 1.38 -11.08 8.81
CA ASN A 250 1.61 -11.52 7.45
C ASN A 250 1.81 -13.03 7.45
N ARG A 251 0.83 -13.78 6.97
CA ARG A 251 1.03 -15.16 6.51
C ARG A 251 0.50 -15.30 5.10
N LEU A 252 1.40 -15.07 4.15
CA LEU A 252 1.35 -15.77 2.87
C LEU A 252 1.50 -17.27 3.12
N GLN A 253 0.77 -18.02 2.31
CA GLN A 253 0.46 -19.45 2.41
C GLN A 253 1.68 -20.36 2.60
N SER A 254 1.48 -21.45 3.34
CA SER A 254 1.54 -22.79 2.73
C SER A 254 1.16 -23.88 3.73
N ASN A 255 0.44 -24.87 3.21
CA ASN A 255 0.22 -26.15 3.85
C ASN A 255 1.56 -26.89 4.05
N TYR A 256 1.54 -27.74 5.09
CA TYR A 256 2.46 -28.82 5.46
C TYR A 256 3.62 -28.49 6.43
N TYR A 257 3.37 -28.87 7.69
CA TYR A 257 4.25 -29.47 8.69
C TYR A 257 5.52 -28.74 9.18
N THR A 258 5.54 -28.66 10.52
CA THR A 258 6.67 -28.54 11.47
C THR A 258 7.44 -27.21 11.54
N LYS A 259 7.20 -26.48 12.65
CA LYS A 259 8.12 -25.50 13.27
C LYS A 259 9.56 -26.04 13.27
N PRO A 260 10.55 -25.15 13.06
CA PRO A 260 11.37 -24.75 14.20
C PRO A 260 11.40 -23.23 14.40
N SER A 261 11.47 -22.85 15.67
CA SER A 261 11.55 -21.49 16.22
C SER A 261 12.71 -20.67 15.65
N VAL A 262 12.38 -19.55 14.99
CA VAL A 262 13.26 -18.40 14.82
C VAL A 262 12.52 -17.20 15.38
N ILE A 263 13.18 -16.46 16.27
CA ILE A 263 12.66 -15.24 16.90
C ILE A 263 12.54 -14.18 15.80
N GLU A 264 11.32 -13.81 15.41
CA GLU A 264 11.10 -12.67 14.51
C GLU A 264 11.20 -11.36 15.33
N PRO A 265 11.90 -10.33 14.83
CA PRO A 265 12.08 -9.07 15.54
C PRO A 265 10.77 -8.25 15.54
N ILE A 266 10.42 -7.74 16.72
CA ILE A 266 9.27 -6.85 16.95
C ILE A 266 9.46 -5.56 16.12
N VAL A 267 8.57 -5.28 15.16
CA VAL A 267 8.59 -4.04 14.37
C VAL A 267 7.98 -2.92 15.21
N ASN A 268 8.81 -2.01 15.71
CA ASN A 268 8.36 -0.96 16.61
C ASN A 268 7.80 0.25 15.82
N HIS A 269 6.48 0.30 15.65
CA HIS A 269 5.78 1.40 14.97
C HIS A 269 5.97 2.80 15.60
N SER A 270 6.57 2.91 16.79
CA SER A 270 6.87 4.18 17.46
C SER A 270 8.28 4.72 17.18
N ARG A 271 9.10 4.01 16.42
CA ARG A 271 10.48 4.41 16.11
C ARG A 271 10.50 5.76 15.37
N ILE A 272 11.25 6.72 15.90
CA ILE A 272 11.55 7.96 15.19
C ILE A 272 12.71 7.68 14.23
N VAL A 273 12.53 8.03 12.97
CA VAL A 273 13.53 7.88 11.91
C VAL A 273 13.72 9.21 11.18
N GLN A 274 14.86 9.34 10.49
CA GLN A 274 15.14 10.50 9.66
C GLN A 274 14.48 10.34 8.29
N PHE A 275 13.89 11.42 7.78
CA PHE A 275 13.32 11.50 6.45
C PHE A 275 14.02 12.57 5.62
N LYS A 276 13.97 12.39 4.30
CA LYS A 276 14.40 13.36 3.30
C LYS A 276 13.36 13.48 2.20
N CYS A 277 13.11 14.71 1.76
CA CYS A 277 12.24 14.97 0.62
C CYS A 277 13.04 14.86 -0.67
N ILE A 278 12.60 13.99 -1.56
CA ILE A 278 13.23 13.74 -2.85
C ILE A 278 13.17 14.98 -3.74
N LEU A 279 12.11 15.80 -3.67
CA LEU A 279 11.97 17.01 -4.49
C LEU A 279 12.78 18.20 -3.95
N CYS A 280 12.51 18.63 -2.72
CA CYS A 280 13.11 19.86 -2.19
C CYS A 280 14.34 19.65 -1.31
N LYS A 281 14.75 18.39 -1.11
CA LYS A 281 15.94 17.96 -0.35
C LYS A 281 15.95 18.29 1.14
N VAL A 282 14.87 18.85 1.71
CA VAL A 282 14.76 19.08 3.15
C VAL A 282 14.78 17.76 3.92
N GLU A 283 15.42 17.74 5.08
CA GLU A 283 15.49 16.60 6.00
C GLU A 283 14.71 16.93 7.28
N TRP A 284 14.03 15.93 7.86
CA TRP A 284 13.25 16.09 9.09
C TRP A 284 13.09 14.75 9.80
N GLN A 285 12.76 14.79 11.10
CA GLN A 285 12.43 13.59 11.88
C GLN A 285 10.93 13.33 11.84
N GLY A 286 10.57 12.05 11.81
CA GLY A 286 9.18 11.60 11.86
C GLY A 286 9.08 10.17 12.35
N HIS A 287 7.85 9.69 12.57
CA HIS A 287 7.63 8.29 12.92
C HIS A 287 7.87 7.38 11.72
N GLU A 288 8.43 6.18 11.94
CA GLU A 288 8.73 5.19 10.89
C GLU A 288 7.48 4.78 10.10
N ALA A 289 6.35 4.66 10.82
CA ALA A 289 5.05 4.37 10.25
C ALA A 289 4.70 5.47 9.23
N GLY A 290 4.43 5.07 7.99
CA GLY A 290 4.64 5.89 6.80
C GLY A 290 3.89 7.22 6.73
N GLY A 291 4.23 8.04 5.74
CA GLY A 291 3.45 9.22 5.41
C GLY A 291 3.94 10.54 5.99
N ASN A 292 5.16 10.64 6.53
CA ASN A 292 5.63 11.96 6.99
C ASN A 292 5.64 12.98 5.84
N LEU A 293 4.86 14.05 5.99
CA LEU A 293 4.83 15.16 5.02
C LEU A 293 6.19 15.81 4.98
N CYS A 294 6.68 16.05 3.77
CA CYS A 294 7.75 17.01 3.62
C CYS A 294 7.27 18.39 4.13
N PRO A 295 7.95 19.01 5.12
CA PRO A 295 7.51 20.28 5.70
C PRO A 295 7.57 21.46 4.71
N LYS A 296 8.25 21.28 3.57
CA LYS A 296 8.39 22.30 2.53
C LYS A 296 7.50 22.05 1.30
N CYS A 297 7.35 20.80 0.87
CA CYS A 297 6.53 20.44 -0.29
C CYS A 297 5.08 20.12 0.08
N ASN A 298 4.79 19.91 1.36
CA ASN A 298 3.50 19.43 1.86
C ASN A 298 3.00 18.18 1.13
N SER A 299 3.92 17.28 0.77
CA SER A 299 3.63 15.99 0.14
C SER A 299 4.47 14.91 0.81
N HIS A 300 3.84 13.77 1.05
CA HIS A 300 4.46 12.57 1.60
C HIS A 300 4.97 11.61 0.52
N LEU A 301 4.58 11.84 -0.74
CA LEU A 301 4.90 10.95 -1.85
C LEU A 301 6.42 10.87 -2.09
N TYR A 302 7.07 11.99 -1.88
CA TYR A 302 8.50 12.18 -2.10
C TYR A 302 9.30 12.06 -0.79
N SER A 303 8.72 11.53 0.27
CA SER A 303 9.40 11.33 1.54
C SER A 303 10.09 9.98 1.56
N ARG A 304 11.38 9.96 1.90
CA ARG A 304 12.20 8.75 2.01
C ARG A 304 12.81 8.65 3.40
N MET A 305 12.78 7.47 4.01
CA MET A 305 13.53 7.19 5.22
C MET A 305 15.04 7.15 4.92
N ILE A 306 15.85 7.77 5.76
CA ILE A 306 17.29 7.65 5.75
C ILE A 306 17.64 6.65 6.85
N GLU A 307 18.15 5.48 6.48
CA GLU A 307 18.78 4.58 7.44
C GLU A 307 20.02 5.29 7.99
N THR A 308 20.04 5.55 9.30
CA THR A 308 21.26 5.96 9.97
C THR A 308 22.13 4.71 10.11
N ASP A 309 23.20 4.63 9.31
CA ASP A 309 24.26 3.65 9.53
C ASP A 309 24.74 3.77 11.00
N THR A 310 24.42 2.76 11.82
CA THR A 310 25.05 2.53 13.13
C THR A 310 26.07 1.42 13.00
#